data_AF-V4XRU4-F1
#
_entry.id   AF-V4XRU4-F1
#
_cell.length_a   1.000
_cell.length_b   1.000
_cell.length_c   1.000
_cell.angle_alpha   90.00
_cell.angle_beta   90.00
_cell.angle_gamma   90.00
#
_symmetry.space_group_name_H-M   'P 1'
#
loop_
_entity.id
_entity.type
_entity.pdbx_description
1 polymer ?
#
loop_
_entity_poly.entity_id
_entity_poly.type
_entity_poly.pdbx_seq_one_letter_code
_entity_poly.pdbx_strand_id
1 'polypeptide(L)'
;REAALFDEFLSELTTVGFRAERAGDREVVVEAVPAAFDAALDPELLRDVLTEFAADAAATAEEAGASGTGPVTDAVDALLADLACYPSVTGNTSLTEGRVVDLLDRLDACENPYACPHGRPVVIRLDDDELESRFERDYPGHHGRRGE
;
A
#
# COMPACT_ATOMS: atom_id res chain seq x y z
N ARG A 1 23.68 -19.18 2.15
CA ARG A 1 22.46 -18.94 1.34
C ARG A 1 21.57 -17.94 2.06
N GLU A 2 21.13 -18.24 3.28
CA GLU A 2 20.45 -17.26 4.17
C GLU A 2 21.23 -15.94 4.30
N ALA A 3 22.53 -15.98 4.61
CA ALA A 3 23.32 -14.74 4.75
C ALA A 3 23.37 -13.85 3.49
N ALA A 4 23.37 -14.44 2.30
CA ALA A 4 23.41 -13.67 1.04
C ALA A 4 22.05 -13.02 0.73
N LEU A 5 20.95 -13.71 1.05
CA LEU A 5 19.60 -13.15 0.97
C LEU A 5 19.38 -12.03 1.99
N PHE A 6 20.01 -12.15 3.16
CA PHE A 6 19.96 -11.13 4.19
C PHE A 6 20.67 -9.84 3.76
N ASP A 7 21.84 -9.95 3.12
CA ASP A 7 22.56 -8.80 2.57
C ASP A 7 21.77 -8.15 1.41
N GLU A 8 21.11 -8.95 0.57
CA GLU A 8 20.22 -8.46 -0.50
C GLU A 8 19.01 -7.72 0.07
N PHE A 9 18.38 -8.26 1.12
CA PHE A 9 17.26 -7.61 1.81
C PHE A 9 17.64 -6.28 2.45
N LEU A 10 18.81 -6.21 3.11
CA LEU A 10 19.32 -4.95 3.65
C LEU A 10 19.60 -3.92 2.54
N SER A 11 20.13 -4.37 1.40
CA SER A 11 20.33 -3.51 0.23
C SER A 11 19.00 -2.94 -0.27
N GLU A 12 17.97 -3.77 -0.46
CA GLU A 12 16.65 -3.33 -0.90
C GLU A 12 15.93 -2.43 0.12
N LEU A 13 16.04 -2.72 1.42
CA LEU A 13 15.54 -1.80 2.45
C LEU A 13 16.21 -0.42 2.35
N THR A 14 17.50 -0.39 2.02
CA THR A 14 18.24 0.86 1.83
C THR A 14 17.76 1.63 0.60
N THR A 15 17.42 0.95 -0.50
CA THR A 15 16.93 1.62 -1.73
C THR A 15 15.59 2.31 -1.47
N VAL A 16 14.74 1.74 -0.60
CA VAL A 16 13.42 2.28 -0.26
C VAL A 16 13.43 3.25 0.94
N GLY A 17 14.63 3.58 1.45
CA GLY A 17 14.85 4.68 2.39
C GLY A 17 15.00 4.31 3.86
N PHE A 18 15.12 3.03 4.20
CA PHE A 18 15.54 2.61 5.54
C PHE A 18 17.05 2.77 5.71
N ARG A 19 17.50 3.10 6.92
CA ARG A 19 18.90 2.88 7.32
C ARG A 19 18.92 1.70 8.26
N ALA A 20 19.41 0.57 7.76
CA ALA A 20 19.49 -0.67 8.52
C ALA A 20 20.88 -1.28 8.40
N GLU A 21 21.39 -1.84 9.50
CA GLU A 21 22.68 -2.52 9.53
C GLU A 21 22.57 -3.89 10.22
N ARG A 22 23.45 -4.81 9.80
CA ARG A 22 23.54 -6.14 10.41
C ARG A 22 24.29 -6.04 11.73
N ALA A 23 23.64 -6.44 12.82
CA ALA A 23 24.24 -6.47 14.16
C ALA A 23 24.68 -7.88 14.59
N GLY A 24 24.15 -8.92 13.96
CA GLY A 24 24.45 -10.31 14.29
C GLY A 24 24.00 -11.27 13.19
N ASP A 25 24.04 -12.58 13.47
CA ASP A 25 23.79 -13.58 12.43
C ASP A 25 22.37 -13.52 11.86
N ARG A 26 21.38 -13.26 12.72
CA ARG A 26 19.96 -13.08 12.41
C ARG A 26 19.41 -11.81 13.06
N GLU A 27 20.24 -10.77 13.18
CA GLU A 27 19.90 -9.54 13.90
C GLU A 27 20.20 -8.31 13.02
N VAL A 28 19.19 -7.44 12.90
CA VAL A 28 19.26 -6.16 12.19
C VAL A 28 18.97 -5.05 13.18
N VAL A 29 19.73 -3.96 13.08
CA VAL A 29 19.43 -2.69 13.73
C VAL A 29 18.92 -1.73 12.66
N VAL A 30 17.72 -1.19 12.86
CA VAL A 30 17.15 -0.14 12.02
C VAL A 30 17.36 1.20 12.72
N GLU A 31 18.20 2.06 12.15
CA GLU A 31 18.53 3.38 12.70
C GLU A 31 17.62 4.50 12.17
N ALA A 32 17.04 4.31 10.97
CA ALA A 32 16.14 5.28 10.37
C ALA A 32 15.11 4.61 9.45
N VAL A 33 13.98 5.28 9.30
CA VAL A 33 12.85 4.87 8.46
C VAL A 33 12.50 5.99 7.47
N PRO A 34 11.86 5.68 6.34
CA PRO A 34 11.35 6.70 5.43
C PRO A 34 10.46 7.73 6.15
N ALA A 35 10.64 9.01 5.85
CA ALA A 35 9.92 10.10 6.52
C ALA A 35 8.39 10.01 6.38
N ALA A 36 7.89 9.31 5.36
CA ALA A 36 6.47 9.03 5.19
C ALA A 36 5.85 8.26 6.37
N PHE A 37 6.68 7.60 7.18
CA PHE A 37 6.28 6.74 8.29
C PHE A 37 6.49 7.38 9.68
N ASP A 38 7.23 8.48 9.76
CA ASP A 38 7.70 9.10 11.03
C ASP A 38 6.56 9.48 11.99
N ALA A 39 5.44 9.98 11.47
CA ALA A 39 4.28 10.37 12.27
C ALA A 39 3.22 9.28 12.44
N ALA A 40 3.30 8.18 11.67
CA ALA A 40 2.20 7.24 11.48
C ALA A 40 2.48 5.83 12.00
N LEU A 41 3.74 5.49 12.23
CA LEU A 41 4.14 4.14 12.64
C LEU A 41 4.75 4.16 14.03
N ASP A 42 4.09 3.46 14.95
CA ASP A 42 4.66 3.16 16.26
C ASP A 42 5.91 2.27 16.09
N PRO A 43 7.03 2.56 16.78
CA PRO A 43 8.26 1.78 16.63
C PRO A 43 8.12 0.29 16.97
N GLU A 44 7.19 -0.09 17.85
CA GLU A 44 6.90 -1.48 18.21
C GLU A 44 6.17 -2.18 17.06
N LEU A 45 5.16 -1.52 16.50
CA LEU A 45 4.42 -2.01 15.34
C LEU A 45 5.31 -2.18 14.11
N LEU A 46 6.20 -1.22 13.84
CA LEU A 46 7.16 -1.32 12.75
C LEU A 46 8.09 -2.52 12.95
N ARG A 47 8.56 -2.75 14.17
CA ARG A 47 9.40 -3.91 14.48
C ARG A 47 8.67 -5.22 14.25
N ASP A 48 7.41 -5.30 14.67
CA ASP A 48 6.57 -6.49 14.50
C ASP A 48 6.38 -6.79 13.01
N VAL A 49 6.02 -5.78 12.21
CA VAL A 49 5.89 -5.90 10.75
C VAL A 49 7.21 -6.35 10.12
N LEU A 50 8.34 -5.71 10.44
CA LEU A 50 9.65 -6.11 9.90
C LEU A 50 10.06 -7.53 10.33
N THR A 51 9.66 -7.97 11.52
CA THR A 51 9.97 -9.30 12.05
C THR A 51 9.16 -10.39 11.35
N GLU A 52 7.85 -10.17 11.20
CA GLU A 52 6.96 -11.05 10.41
C GLU A 52 7.48 -11.14 8.97
N PHE A 53 7.83 -9.99 8.41
CA PHE A 53 8.34 -9.89 7.06
C PHE A 53 9.64 -10.67 6.84
N ALA A 54 10.61 -10.54 7.75
CA ALA A 54 11.87 -11.27 7.69
C ALA A 54 11.67 -12.80 7.86
N ALA A 55 10.65 -13.23 8.60
CA ALA A 55 10.30 -14.65 8.75
C ALA A 55 9.73 -15.23 7.44
N ASP A 56 8.83 -14.51 6.78
CA ASP A 56 8.24 -14.93 5.49
C ASP A 56 9.29 -14.97 4.38
N ALA A 57 10.19 -13.98 4.31
CA ALA A 57 11.31 -13.98 3.37
C ALA A 57 12.25 -15.19 3.58
N ALA A 58 12.48 -15.60 4.84
CA ALA A 58 13.28 -16.78 5.14
C ALA A 58 12.57 -18.08 4.73
N ALA A 59 11.27 -18.21 5.00
CA ALA A 59 10.48 -19.39 4.64
C ALA A 59 10.35 -19.58 3.12
N THR A 60 10.03 -18.50 2.39
CA THR A 60 9.92 -18.52 0.93
C THR A 60 11.25 -18.85 0.24
N ALA A 61 12.37 -18.39 0.81
CA ALA A 61 13.71 -18.73 0.32
C ALA A 61 14.10 -20.21 0.48
N GLU A 62 13.58 -20.88 1.52
CA GLU A 62 13.79 -22.32 1.72
C GLU A 62 13.00 -23.15 0.69
N GLU A 63 11.78 -22.71 0.34
CA GLU A 63 10.88 -23.41 -0.58
C GLU A 63 11.21 -23.17 -2.06
N ALA A 64 11.69 -21.98 -2.42
CA ALA A 64 11.76 -21.54 -3.82
C ALA A 64 12.91 -22.12 -4.66
N GLY A 65 13.88 -22.85 -4.10
CA GLY A 65 14.86 -23.61 -4.89
C GLY A 65 15.53 -22.85 -6.05
N ALA A 66 15.74 -21.53 -5.93
CA ALA A 66 16.38 -20.61 -6.89
C ALA A 66 15.91 -20.72 -8.36
N SER A 67 14.92 -19.90 -8.77
CA SER A 67 14.77 -19.43 -10.15
C SER A 67 13.88 -18.18 -10.22
N GLY A 68 14.48 -17.01 -9.99
CA GLY A 68 13.84 -15.71 -10.22
C GLY A 68 14.62 -14.58 -9.55
N THR A 69 14.61 -13.39 -10.16
CA THR A 69 15.16 -12.13 -9.61
C THR A 69 14.30 -11.55 -8.47
N GLY A 70 13.17 -12.18 -8.11
CA GLY A 70 12.04 -11.51 -7.47
C GLY A 70 11.80 -11.66 -5.95
N PRO A 71 12.25 -12.69 -5.20
CA PRO A 71 11.66 -12.95 -3.89
C PRO A 71 11.98 -11.90 -2.82
N VAL A 72 13.13 -11.22 -2.91
CA VAL A 72 13.50 -10.12 -1.98
C VAL A 72 12.83 -8.80 -2.38
N THR A 73 12.70 -8.53 -3.67
CA THR A 73 11.97 -7.33 -4.16
C THR A 73 10.48 -7.45 -3.89
N ASP A 74 9.85 -8.58 -4.23
CA ASP A 74 8.42 -8.85 -3.97
C ASP A 74 8.11 -8.75 -2.48
N ALA A 75 9.07 -9.21 -1.68
CA ALA A 75 9.06 -9.09 -0.24
C ALA A 75 9.02 -7.62 0.21
N VAL A 76 9.98 -6.82 -0.24
CA VAL A 76 10.05 -5.40 0.12
C VAL A 76 8.82 -4.64 -0.40
N ASP A 77 8.28 -4.99 -1.56
CA ASP A 77 7.04 -4.41 -2.08
C ASP A 77 5.83 -4.74 -1.19
N ALA A 78 5.71 -5.98 -0.71
CA ALA A 78 4.67 -6.36 0.24
C ALA A 78 4.80 -5.61 1.57
N LEU A 79 6.01 -5.48 2.11
CA LEU A 79 6.30 -4.66 3.28
C LEU A 79 5.85 -3.21 3.06
N LEU A 80 6.22 -2.59 1.94
CA LEU A 80 5.85 -1.20 1.63
C LEU A 80 4.34 -1.04 1.47
N ALA A 81 3.65 -2.02 0.88
CA ALA A 81 2.20 -2.02 0.76
C ALA A 81 1.54 -1.95 2.14
N ASP A 82 1.98 -2.78 3.08
CA ASP A 82 1.45 -2.79 4.44
C ASP A 82 1.77 -1.50 5.19
N LEU A 83 3.01 -1.01 5.07
CA LEU A 83 3.42 0.24 5.71
C LEU A 83 2.65 1.46 5.16
N ALA A 84 2.28 1.46 3.87
CA ALA A 84 1.51 2.54 3.24
C ALA A 84 0.07 2.66 3.78
N CYS A 85 -0.49 1.59 4.35
CA CYS A 85 -1.84 1.62 4.95
C CYS A 85 -1.90 2.41 6.26
N TYR A 86 -0.82 2.45 7.05
CA TYR A 86 -0.83 3.12 8.37
C TYR A 86 -1.02 4.64 8.31
N PRO A 87 -0.29 5.41 7.46
CA PRO A 87 -0.51 6.86 7.32
C PRO A 87 -1.76 7.22 6.49
N SER A 88 -2.51 6.24 6.00
CA SER A 88 -3.59 6.49 5.05
C SER A 88 -4.79 7.23 5.69
N VAL A 89 -5.52 7.98 4.86
CA VAL A 89 -6.79 8.59 5.28
C VAL A 89 -7.82 7.49 5.45
N THR A 90 -8.36 7.32 6.65
CA THR A 90 -9.35 6.28 6.96
C THR A 90 -10.78 6.75 6.77
N GLY A 91 -11.72 5.80 6.68
CA GLY A 91 -13.13 6.08 6.54
C GLY A 91 -13.66 7.01 7.64
N ASN A 92 -14.56 7.92 7.26
CA ASN A 92 -15.14 8.96 8.12
C ASN A 92 -14.14 10.05 8.57
N THR A 93 -12.93 10.11 8.01
CA THR A 93 -12.03 11.25 8.22
C THR A 93 -12.57 12.47 7.49
N SER A 94 -12.87 13.54 8.22
CA SER A 94 -13.29 14.82 7.63
C SER A 94 -12.09 15.53 7.01
N LEU A 95 -12.23 15.95 5.74
CA LEU A 95 -11.22 16.70 5.01
C LEU A 95 -11.78 18.07 4.62
N THR A 96 -10.95 19.10 4.73
CA THR A 96 -11.26 20.41 4.13
C THR A 96 -11.08 20.32 2.61
N GLU A 97 -11.75 21.17 1.85
CA GLU A 97 -11.66 21.19 0.39
C GLU A 97 -10.21 21.22 -0.12
N GLY A 98 -9.36 22.10 0.42
CA GLY A 98 -7.95 22.17 0.01
C GLY A 98 -7.16 20.87 0.29
N ARG A 99 -7.56 20.08 1.29
CA ARG A 99 -6.93 18.77 1.59
C ARG A 99 -7.39 17.69 0.62
N VAL A 100 -8.63 17.81 0.11
CA VAL A 100 -9.15 16.91 -0.92
C VAL A 100 -8.44 17.15 -2.24
N VAL A 101 -8.28 18.42 -2.63
CA VAL A 101 -7.54 18.80 -3.86
C VAL A 101 -6.10 18.29 -3.79
N ASP A 102 -5.37 18.57 -2.70
CA ASP A 102 -4.00 18.06 -2.51
C ASP A 102 -3.93 16.52 -2.58
N LEU A 103 -4.90 15.81 -2.00
CA LEU A 103 -4.95 14.35 -2.08
C LEU A 103 -5.13 13.85 -3.52
N LEU A 104 -5.98 14.52 -4.31
CA LEU A 104 -6.22 14.16 -5.71
C LEU A 104 -5.00 14.48 -6.58
N ASP A 105 -4.35 15.63 -6.37
CA ASP A 105 -3.11 15.99 -7.09
C ASP A 105 -1.99 14.97 -6.82
N ARG A 106 -1.88 14.50 -5.56
CA ARG A 106 -0.93 13.46 -5.17
C ARG A 106 -1.28 12.11 -5.78
N LEU A 107 -2.57 11.78 -5.89
CA LEU A 107 -3.01 10.56 -6.56
C LEU A 107 -2.63 10.59 -8.04
N ASP A 108 -2.91 11.70 -8.74
CA ASP A 108 -2.57 11.87 -10.16
C ASP A 108 -1.07 11.80 -10.44
N ALA A 109 -0.23 12.12 -9.45
CA ALA A 109 1.23 12.00 -9.55
C ALA A 109 1.76 10.57 -9.34
N CYS A 110 0.93 9.62 -8.90
CA CYS A 110 1.33 8.22 -8.74
C CYS A 110 1.51 7.54 -10.11
N GLU A 111 2.46 6.61 -10.20
CA GLU A 111 2.66 5.80 -11.41
C GLU A 111 1.41 4.97 -11.76
N ASN A 112 0.73 4.44 -10.75
CA ASN A 112 -0.53 3.73 -10.89
C ASN A 112 -1.60 4.31 -9.94
N PRO A 113 -2.39 5.30 -10.38
CA PRO A 113 -3.43 5.92 -9.55
C PRO A 113 -4.72 5.08 -9.43
N TYR A 114 -4.83 3.97 -10.17
CA TYR A 114 -6.10 3.24 -10.30
C TYR A 114 -6.23 2.08 -9.33
N ALA A 115 -5.13 1.58 -8.77
CA ALA A 115 -5.11 0.49 -7.80
C ALA A 115 -4.22 0.85 -6.60
N CYS A 116 -4.68 0.53 -5.39
CA CYS A 116 -3.83 0.63 -4.22
C CYS A 116 -2.74 -0.48 -4.25
N PRO A 117 -1.70 -0.41 -3.40
CA PRO A 117 -0.66 -1.45 -3.35
C PRO A 117 -1.19 -2.88 -3.13
N HIS A 118 -2.34 -3.05 -2.48
CA HIS A 118 -3.01 -4.34 -2.30
C HIS A 118 -4.01 -4.71 -3.41
N GLY A 119 -4.09 -3.93 -4.49
CA GLY A 119 -4.92 -4.20 -5.67
C GLY A 119 -6.37 -3.74 -5.59
N ARG A 120 -6.78 -2.99 -4.56
CA ARG A 120 -8.15 -2.43 -4.51
C ARG A 120 -8.27 -1.26 -5.50
N PRO A 121 -9.38 -1.15 -6.24
CA PRO A 121 -9.61 0.00 -7.11
C PRO A 121 -9.72 1.28 -6.27
N VAL A 122 -8.99 2.32 -6.66
CA VAL A 122 -8.99 3.63 -5.98
C VAL A 122 -10.05 4.55 -6.58
N VAL A 123 -10.28 4.45 -7.89
CA VAL A 123 -11.21 5.29 -8.63
C VAL A 123 -12.23 4.43 -9.35
N ILE A 124 -13.50 4.84 -9.30
CA ILE A 124 -14.57 4.32 -10.14
C ILE A 124 -15.07 5.44 -11.06
N ARG A 125 -15.35 5.12 -12.32
CA ARG A 125 -15.97 6.05 -13.26
C ARG A 125 -17.45 5.71 -13.38
N LEU A 126 -18.30 6.69 -13.17
CA LEU A 126 -19.72 6.65 -13.52
C LEU A 126 -19.89 7.70 -14.62
N ASP A 127 -20.26 7.27 -15.83
CA ASP A 127 -20.59 8.20 -16.91
C ASP A 127 -22.07 8.58 -16.89
N ASP A 128 -22.41 9.55 -17.72
CA ASP A 128 -23.76 10.12 -17.78
C ASP A 128 -24.82 9.05 -18.08
N ASP A 129 -24.53 8.13 -19.01
CA ASP A 129 -25.43 7.03 -19.37
C ASP A 129 -25.68 6.08 -18.18
N GLU A 130 -24.62 5.67 -17.46
CA GLU A 130 -24.72 4.84 -16.26
C GLU A 130 -25.49 5.56 -15.14
N LEU A 131 -25.25 6.86 -14.95
CA LEU A 131 -25.97 7.66 -13.98
C LEU A 131 -27.46 7.74 -14.33
N GLU A 132 -27.81 8.08 -15.57
CA GLU A 132 -29.20 8.15 -16.04
C GLU A 132 -29.94 6.83 -15.86
N SER A 133 -29.31 5.73 -16.25
CA SER A 133 -29.83 4.37 -16.07
C SER A 133 -30.16 4.06 -14.60
N ARG A 134 -29.25 4.39 -13.67
CA ARG A 134 -29.44 4.15 -12.23
C ARG A 134 -30.55 4.97 -11.60
N PHE A 135 -30.87 6.14 -12.14
CA PHE A 135 -32.01 6.94 -11.68
C PHE A 135 -33.35 6.43 -12.22
N GLU A 136 -33.35 5.47 -13.14
CA GLU A 136 -34.56 4.79 -13.64
C GLU A 136 -35.65 5.77 -14.11
N ARG A 137 -35.25 6.93 -14.67
CA ARG A 137 -36.18 8.03 -14.97
C ARG A 137 -37.20 7.67 -16.07
N ASP A 138 -36.84 6.72 -16.92
CA ASP A 138 -37.69 6.14 -17.97
C ASP A 138 -38.34 4.81 -17.56
N TYR A 139 -38.29 4.44 -16.27
CA TYR A 139 -38.93 3.23 -15.79
C TYR A 139 -40.46 3.34 -15.93
N PRO A 140 -41.14 2.34 -16.53
CA PRO A 140 -42.56 2.41 -16.87
C PRO A 140 -43.50 2.61 -15.67
N GLY A 141 -42.99 2.49 -14.43
CA GLY A 141 -43.69 2.81 -13.19
C GLY A 141 -43.76 4.31 -12.82
N HIS A 142 -43.02 5.20 -13.49
CA HIS A 142 -42.92 6.62 -13.13
C HIS A 142 -43.94 7.55 -13.81
N HIS A 143 -44.67 7.10 -14.85
CA HIS A 143 -45.65 7.92 -15.58
C HIS A 143 -46.98 8.18 -14.81
N GLY A 144 -47.02 7.93 -13.50
CA GLY A 144 -48.25 7.86 -12.71
C GLY A 144 -48.38 8.81 -11.51
N ARG A 145 -47.46 9.74 -11.24
CA ARG A 145 -47.71 10.77 -10.22
C ARG A 145 -48.61 11.86 -10.81
N ARG A 146 -49.92 11.64 -10.64
CA ARG A 146 -51.00 12.63 -10.75
C ARG A 146 -50.53 13.99 -10.22
N GLY A 147 -50.71 15.04 -11.04
CA GLY A 147 -50.67 16.40 -10.55
C GLY A 147 -51.73 16.62 -9.49
N GLU A 148 -51.36 17.34 -8.43
CA GLU A 148 -52.27 18.11 -7.61
C GLU A 148 -52.34 19.53 -8.16
#